data_AF-A0A5S9INW1-F1
#
_entry.id   AF-A0A5S9INW1-F1
#
_cell.length_a   1.000
_cell.length_b   1.000
_cell.length_c   1.000
_cell.angle_alpha   90.00
_cell.angle_beta   90.00
_cell.angle_gamma   90.00
#
_symmetry.space_group_name_H-M   'P 1'
#
loop_
_entity.id
_entity.type
_entity.pdbx_description
1 polymer ?
#
loop_
_entity_poly.entity_id
_entity_poly.type
_entity_poly.pdbx_seq_one_letter_code
_entity_poly.pdbx_strand_id
1 'polypeptide(L)' 'MWNTRLQRLFSILGQLSPHSQTTVMDLAQEYEVSERTIERDIETLSIVGVVCCDGKVTISRQGCKSISQWMFSAGLSS' A
#
# COMPACT_ATOMS: atom_id res chain seq x y z
N MET A 1 -18.93 3.58 -12.31
CA MET A 1 -18.01 2.76 -11.50
C MET A 1 -16.90 3.65 -11.02
N TRP A 2 -16.93 4.04 -9.75
CA TRP A 2 -15.89 4.88 -9.15
C TRP A 2 -14.54 4.15 -9.17
N ASN A 3 -13.49 4.95 -9.21
CA ASN A 3 -12.14 4.63 -9.69
C ASN A 3 -11.48 3.47 -8.91
N THR A 4 -11.59 2.22 -9.41
CA THR A 4 -11.15 0.98 -8.74
C THR A 4 -9.67 0.98 -8.33
N ARG A 5 -8.84 1.70 -9.06
CA ARG A 5 -7.41 1.85 -8.76
C ARG A 5 -7.16 2.68 -7.50
N LEU A 6 -7.84 3.82 -7.33
CA LEU A 6 -7.65 4.66 -6.15
C LEU A 6 -8.06 3.93 -4.89
N GLN A 7 -9.21 3.25 -4.91
CA GLN A 7 -9.66 2.43 -3.80
C GLN A 7 -8.62 1.36 -3.43
N ARG A 8 -8.08 0.63 -4.42
CA ARG A 8 -7.03 -0.37 -4.20
C ARG A 8 -5.76 0.24 -3.61
N LEU A 9 -5.31 1.40 -4.08
CA LEU A 9 -4.13 2.09 -3.54
C LEU A 9 -4.31 2.43 -2.05
N PHE A 10 -5.47 2.97 -1.67
CA PHE A 10 -5.77 3.27 -0.26
C PHE A 10 -5.93 2.00 0.58
N SER A 11 -6.56 0.94 0.04
CA SER A 11 -6.68 -0.34 0.73
C SER A 11 -5.33 -0.99 0.99
N ILE A 12 -4.43 -1.03 -0.02
CA ILE A 12 -3.06 -1.51 0.14
C ILE A 12 -2.35 -0.71 1.23
N LEU A 13 -2.42 0.63 1.19
CA LEU A 13 -1.80 1.47 2.23
C LEU A 13 -2.35 1.20 3.64
N GLY A 14 -3.66 0.96 3.77
CA GLY A 14 -4.30 0.67 5.07
C GLY A 14 -4.00 -0.72 5.62
N GLN A 15 -3.74 -1.69 4.74
CA GLN A 15 -3.39 -3.07 5.11
C GLN A 15 -1.91 -3.20 5.50
N LEU A 16 -1.05 -2.33 4.95
CA LEU A 16 0.38 -2.38 5.22
C LEU A 16 0.70 -1.90 6.64
N SER A 17 1.33 -2.78 7.40
CA SER A 17 1.96 -2.42 8.66
C SER A 17 3.40 -2.94 8.65
N PRO A 18 4.28 -2.44 9.54
CA PRO A 18 5.62 -2.99 9.73
C PRO A 18 5.66 -4.50 10.04
N HIS A 19 4.51 -5.09 10.39
CA HIS A 19 4.34 -6.50 10.72
C HIS A 19 3.54 -7.29 9.68
N SER A 20 2.98 -6.64 8.64
CA SER A 20 2.21 -7.38 7.62
C SER A 20 3.16 -8.10 6.67
N GLN A 21 2.88 -9.38 6.41
CA GLN A 21 3.54 -10.16 5.37
C GLN A 21 2.54 -10.36 4.22
N THR A 22 2.38 -9.35 3.38
CA THR A 22 1.56 -9.47 2.16
C THR A 22 2.48 -9.56 0.95
N THR A 23 2.07 -10.33 -0.06
CA THR A 23 2.80 -10.44 -1.33
C THR A 23 2.02 -9.81 -2.47
N VAL A 24 2.73 -9.56 -3.58
CA VAL A 24 2.12 -9.11 -4.85
C VAL A 24 1.06 -10.11 -5.33
N MET A 25 1.34 -11.40 -5.16
CA MET A 25 0.42 -12.48 -5.53
C MET A 25 -0.85 -12.46 -4.67
N ASP A 26 -0.73 -12.27 -3.35
CA ASP A 26 -1.88 -12.19 -2.45
C ASP A 26 -2.80 -11.02 -2.84
N LEU A 27 -2.23 -9.85 -3.09
CA LEU A 27 -2.98 -8.66 -3.50
C LEU A 27 -3.60 -8.84 -4.90
N ALA A 28 -2.89 -9.49 -5.83
CA ALA A 28 -3.41 -9.77 -7.16
C ALA A 28 -4.65 -10.68 -7.09
N GLN A 29 -4.62 -11.69 -6.23
CA GLN A 29 -5.74 -12.57 -5.96
C GLN A 29 -6.89 -11.84 -5.25
N GLU A 30 -6.62 -11.06 -4.20
CA GLU A 30 -7.63 -10.32 -3.43
C GLU A 30 -8.40 -9.33 -4.29
N TYR A 31 -7.69 -8.60 -5.16
CA TYR A 31 -8.30 -7.56 -6.00
C TYR A 31 -8.71 -8.05 -7.39
N GLU A 32 -8.55 -9.34 -7.69
CA GLU A 32 -8.85 -9.97 -8.98
C GLU A 32 -8.18 -9.25 -10.17
N VAL A 33 -6.90 -8.91 -10.02
CA VAL A 33 -6.08 -8.25 -11.05
C VAL A 33 -4.78 -9.00 -11.31
N SER A 34 -4.08 -8.67 -12.39
CA SER A 34 -2.75 -9.23 -12.64
C SER A 34 -1.72 -8.72 -11.63
N GLU A 35 -0.71 -9.54 -11.31
CA GLU A 35 0.45 -9.12 -10.51
C GLU A 35 1.11 -7.85 -11.07
N ARG A 36 1.21 -7.73 -12.40
CA ARG A 36 1.71 -6.52 -13.08
C ARG A 36 0.91 -5.26 -12.77
N THR A 37 -0.39 -5.39 -12.51
CA THR A 37 -1.23 -4.26 -12.06
C THR A 37 -0.86 -3.86 -10.65
N ILE A 38 -0.68 -4.84 -9.75
CA ILE A 38 -0.23 -4.59 -8.38
C ILE A 38 1.16 -3.96 -8.36
N GLU A 39 2.13 -4.47 -9.14
CA GLU A 39 3.47 -3.89 -9.25
C GLU A 39 3.44 -2.41 -9.63
N ARG A 40 2.61 -2.02 -10.61
CA ARG A 40 2.41 -0.61 -11.00
C ARG A 40 1.78 0.24 -9.90
N ASP A 41 0.88 -0.36 -9.12
CA ASP A 41 0.28 0.30 -7.97
C ASP A 41 1.32 0.47 -6.85
N ILE A 42 2.16 -0.53 -6.59
CA ILE A 42 3.28 -0.41 -5.64
C ILE A 42 4.30 0.64 -6.10
N GLU A 43 4.64 0.68 -7.39
CA GLU A 43 5.49 1.73 -7.96
C GLU A 43 4.90 3.12 -7.72
N THR A 44 3.57 3.25 -7.84
CA THR A 44 2.86 4.49 -7.52
C THR A 44 2.91 4.81 -6.03
N LEU A 45 2.87 3.81 -5.14
CA LEU A 45 2.97 3.98 -3.69
C LEU A 45 4.42 4.16 -3.20
N SER A 46 5.42 4.01 -4.07
CA SER A 46 6.83 4.20 -3.71
C SER A 46 7.12 5.59 -3.15
N ILE A 47 6.40 6.62 -3.62
CA ILE A 47 6.53 8.00 -3.14
C ILE A 47 6.17 8.15 -1.65
N VAL A 48 5.35 7.26 -1.11
CA VAL A 48 4.98 7.22 0.32
C VAL A 48 5.73 6.12 1.07
N GLY A 49 6.75 5.51 0.43
CA GLY A 49 7.68 4.59 1.06
C GLY A 49 7.22 3.13 1.10
N VAL A 50 6.25 2.74 0.27
CA VAL A 50 5.90 1.33 0.03
C VAL A 50 6.87 0.73 -0.99
N VAL A 51 7.37 -0.47 -0.73
CA VAL A 51 8.36 -1.14 -1.58
C VAL A 51 7.98 -2.60 -1.79
N CYS A 52 8.39 -3.15 -2.94
CA CYS A 52 8.32 -4.58 -3.23
C CYS A 52 9.74 -5.16 -3.27
N CYS A 53 10.01 -6.20 -2.47
CA CYS A 53 11.26 -6.95 -2.48
C CYS A 53 10.95 -8.44 -2.48
N ASP A 54 11.46 -9.17 -3.48
CA ASP A 54 11.20 -10.62 -3.65
C ASP A 54 9.70 -10.98 -3.59
N GLY A 55 8.86 -10.17 -4.24
CA GLY A 55 7.41 -10.33 -4.24
C GLY A 55 6.70 -9.93 -2.95
N LYS A 56 7.43 -9.56 -1.89
CA LYS A 56 6.87 -9.08 -0.62
C LYS A 56 6.64 -7.58 -0.69
N VAL A 57 5.43 -7.15 -0.35
CA VAL A 57 5.08 -5.74 -0.25
C VAL A 57 5.22 -5.30 1.20
N THR A 58 5.97 -4.23 1.42
CA THR A 58 6.30 -3.71 2.75
C THR A 58 6.24 -2.19 2.73
N ILE A 59 6.05 -1.59 3.90
CA ILE A 59 6.23 -0.15 4.10
C ILE A 59 7.52 0.11 4.87
N SER A 60 8.35 1.00 4.33
CA SER A 60 9.56 1.45 5.00
C SER A 60 9.22 2.16 6.32
N ARG A 61 10.13 2.10 7.30
CA ARG A 61 9.97 2.83 8.58
C ARG A 61 9.72 4.33 8.35
N GLN A 62 10.35 4.91 7.34
CA GLN A 62 10.15 6.32 6.99
C GLN A 62 8.74 6.56 6.42
N GLY A 63 8.28 5.72 5.50
CA GLY A 63 6.92 5.78 4.96
C GLY A 63 5.86 5.68 6.06
N CYS A 64 6.03 4.72 6.98
CA CYS A 64 5.14 4.57 8.13
C CYS A 64 5.08 5.85 8.99
N LYS A 65 6.22 6.48 9.27
CA LYS A 65 6.27 7.76 10.00
C LYS A 65 5.56 8.89 9.25
N SER A 66 5.79 9.01 7.94
CA SER A 66 5.16 10.03 7.11
C SER A 66 3.64 9.88 7.09
N ILE A 67 3.13 8.65 6.92
CA ILE A 67 1.69 8.37 6.98
C ILE A 67 1.13 8.68 8.37
N SER A 68 1.80 8.26 9.45
CA SER A 68 1.37 8.60 10.81
C SER A 68 1.29 10.11 11.02
N GLN A 69 2.33 10.86 10.63
CA GLN A 69 2.35 12.33 10.73
C GLN A 69 1.21 12.95 9.93
N TRP A 70 0.92 12.44 8.74
CA TRP A 70 -0.18 12.94 7.93
C TRP A 70 -1.53 12.70 8.61
N MET A 71 -1.76 11.50 9.16
CA MET A 71 -2.98 11.18 9.92
C MET A 71 -3.16 12.08 11.15
N PHE A 72 -2.10 12.33 11.92
CA PHE A 72 -2.13 13.27 13.05
C PHE A 72 -2.44 14.71 12.59
N SER A 73 -1.81 15.17 11.50
CA SER A 73 -2.03 16.51 10.95
C SER A 73 -3.43 16.70 10.36
N ALA A 74 -4.04 15.63 9.86
CA ALA A 74 -5.39 15.61 9.31
C ALA A 74 -6.48 15.48 10.38
N GLY A 75 -6.12 15.38 11.66
CA GLY A 75 -7.07 15.17 12.75
C GLY A 75 -7.70 13.76 12.75
N LEU A 76 -7.08 12.80 12.09
CA LEU A 76 -7.58 11.43 11.93
C LEU A 76 -7.04 10.45 12.99
N SER A 77 -6.30 10.93 13.98
CA SER A 77 -5.98 10.13 15.17
C SER A 77 -7.10 10.27 16.20
N SER A 78 -8.04 9.34 16.19
CA SER A 78 -8.92 9.05 17.33
C SER A 78 -8.14 8.29 18.40
#